data_AF-A0A6J2EB73-F1
#
_entry.id   AF-A0A6J2EB73-F1
#
_cell.length_a   1.000
_cell.length_b   1.000
_cell.length_c   1.000
_cell.angle_alpha   90.00
_cell.angle_beta   90.00
_cell.angle_gamma   90.00
#
_symmetry.space_group_name_H-M   'P 1'
#
loop_
_entity.id
_entity.type
_entity.pdbx_description
1 polymer ?
#
loop_
_entity_poly.entity_id
_entity_poly.type
_entity_poly.pdbx_seq_one_letter_code
_entity_poly.pdbx_strand_id
1 'polypeptide(L)'
;MAAPGPESSRTAQREEPARPAESSDTVRKPVPIVSAVSPELPFSPGQGVEPPGKNLWEQICEEYEAELPPFPEGYKVKQEAMITRKRTKFIACDFLTEWLYNQNPKRIREAFTEFFSIPFVDQWLKHHPRPPIPLSLLLTEEEAALCIQSFWRAYLVRCDPEIQELRQWQKKLREDKHIRERVKIFWAKQEQKVKCKMEDEEEVAPKTPPP
;
A
#
# COMPACT_ATOMS: atom_id res chain seq x y z
N MET A 1 -36.39 31.43 -29.02
CA MET A 1 -36.31 32.16 -27.74
C MET A 1 -34.98 31.75 -27.09
N ALA A 2 -33.93 32.49 -27.40
CA ALA A 2 -32.56 32.21 -26.96
C ALA A 2 -32.30 32.95 -25.64
N ALA A 3 -31.73 32.26 -24.65
CA ALA A 3 -31.31 32.85 -23.39
C ALA A 3 -29.84 33.30 -23.52
N PRO A 4 -29.48 34.55 -23.16
CA PRO A 4 -28.10 34.97 -23.12
C PRO A 4 -27.46 34.54 -21.80
N GLY A 5 -26.27 33.93 -21.89
CA GLY A 5 -25.41 33.67 -20.73
C GLY A 5 -24.68 34.95 -20.29
N PRO A 6 -24.23 35.03 -19.03
CA PRO A 6 -23.36 36.12 -18.59
C PRO A 6 -21.88 35.78 -18.81
N GLU A 7 -21.18 36.64 -19.56
CA GLU A 7 -19.73 36.63 -19.68
C GLU A 7 -19.07 37.47 -18.56
N SER A 8 -17.98 36.91 -18.02
CA SER A 8 -16.71 37.54 -17.61
C SER A 8 -16.72 38.81 -16.76
N SER A 9 -16.03 38.76 -15.61
CA SER A 9 -14.85 39.61 -15.29
C SER A 9 -14.49 39.53 -13.80
N ARG A 10 -13.42 38.80 -13.46
CA ARG A 10 -12.53 39.19 -12.34
C ARG A 10 -11.19 38.46 -12.47
N THR A 11 -10.33 39.09 -13.24
CA THR A 11 -8.87 38.91 -13.20
C THR A 11 -8.40 39.42 -11.83
N ALA A 12 -7.96 38.53 -10.94
CA ALA A 12 -7.21 38.92 -9.75
C ALA A 12 -5.74 38.60 -10.03
N GLN A 13 -4.96 39.67 -10.18
CA GLN A 13 -3.53 39.59 -10.37
C GLN A 13 -2.82 39.06 -9.12
N ARG A 14 -1.78 38.27 -9.42
CA ARG A 14 -0.65 37.83 -8.62
C ARG A 14 -0.05 38.97 -7.77
N GLU A 15 0.19 38.69 -6.49
CA GLU A 15 1.29 39.30 -5.74
C GLU A 15 2.08 38.21 -4.99
N GLU A 16 3.35 38.10 -5.37
CA GLU A 16 4.41 37.32 -4.74
C GLU A 16 5.26 38.30 -3.94
N PRO A 17 5.54 38.10 -2.65
CA PRO A 17 6.53 38.90 -1.96
C PRO A 17 7.94 38.32 -2.17
N ALA A 18 8.78 39.20 -2.72
CA ALA A 18 10.17 39.04 -3.06
C ALA A 18 11.06 38.42 -1.96
N ARG A 19 11.98 37.55 -2.43
CA ARG A 19 13.28 37.30 -1.79
C ARG A 19 14.09 38.60 -1.71
N PRO A 20 14.79 38.86 -0.59
CA PRO A 20 15.97 39.70 -0.61
C PRO A 20 17.19 38.86 -1.02
N ALA A 21 17.87 39.28 -2.07
CA ALA A 21 19.21 38.84 -2.41
C ALA A 21 20.25 39.73 -1.71
N GLU A 22 21.41 39.11 -1.45
CA GLU A 22 22.74 39.69 -1.26
C GLU A 22 23.18 40.10 0.16
N SER A 23 24.17 39.37 0.70
CA SER A 23 25.36 39.98 1.29
C SER A 23 26.50 38.96 1.33
N SER A 24 27.59 39.30 0.64
CA SER A 24 28.79 38.50 0.46
C SER A 24 29.74 38.54 1.66
N ASP A 25 30.59 37.51 1.70
CA ASP A 25 31.95 37.47 2.23
C ASP A 25 32.20 37.85 3.70
N THR A 26 32.45 36.81 4.51
CA THR A 26 33.52 36.90 5.50
C THR A 26 34.28 35.58 5.56
N VAL A 27 35.41 35.56 4.85
CA VAL A 27 36.51 34.60 5.01
C VAL A 27 36.87 34.47 6.49
N ARG A 28 36.77 33.27 7.05
CA ARG A 28 37.40 32.92 8.33
C ARG A 28 38.39 31.78 8.12
N LYS A 29 39.67 32.09 8.34
CA LYS A 29 40.80 31.15 8.34
C LYS A 29 40.73 30.20 9.55
N PRO A 30 41.17 28.93 9.46
CA PRO A 30 41.19 27.99 10.58
C PRO A 30 42.61 27.77 11.15
N VAL A 31 42.80 27.86 12.47
CA VAL A 31 43.99 27.36 13.22
C VAL A 31 43.65 27.29 14.73
N PRO A 32 44.30 26.47 15.58
CA PRO A 32 44.56 25.03 15.53
C PRO A 32 44.05 24.27 16.78
N ILE A 33 44.12 22.94 16.71
CA ILE A 33 43.86 21.94 17.76
C ILE A 33 44.93 22.00 18.87
N VAL A 34 44.50 21.88 20.14
CA VAL A 34 45.37 21.45 21.26
C VAL A 34 44.64 20.39 22.09
N SER A 35 45.32 19.26 22.25
CA SER A 35 44.92 18.05 22.96
C SER A 35 44.53 18.26 24.42
N ALA A 36 43.53 17.51 24.88
CA ALA A 36 43.40 17.12 26.28
C ALA A 36 43.64 15.61 26.41
N VAL A 37 44.73 15.28 27.10
CA VAL A 37 45.15 13.96 27.56
C VAL A 37 44.30 13.52 28.76
N SER A 38 43.92 12.24 28.82
CA SER A 38 43.56 11.52 30.06
C SER A 38 43.59 9.99 29.83
N PRO A 39 43.78 9.16 30.89
CA PRO A 39 44.93 8.26 30.97
C PRO A 39 44.65 6.75 30.75
N GLU A 40 45.69 6.06 30.27
CA GLU A 40 46.05 4.62 30.38
C GLU A 40 45.75 4.03 31.78
N LEU A 41 45.33 2.78 32.08
CA LEU A 41 45.41 1.38 31.56
C LEU A 41 44.50 0.47 32.47
N PRO A 42 44.31 -0.88 32.31
CA PRO A 42 45.06 -1.82 31.49
C PRO A 42 44.26 -2.73 30.54
N PHE A 43 44.94 -3.09 29.45
CA PHE A 43 44.60 -4.18 28.54
C PHE A 43 44.67 -5.55 29.24
N SER A 44 43.79 -6.47 28.82
CA SER A 44 44.05 -7.92 28.87
C SER A 44 43.71 -8.53 27.51
N PRO A 45 44.47 -9.56 27.06
CA PRO A 45 44.52 -9.93 25.67
C PRO A 45 43.61 -11.13 25.37
N GLY A 46 42.77 -10.98 24.36
CA GLY A 46 41.97 -12.06 23.80
C GLY A 46 41.71 -11.77 22.33
N GLN A 47 42.66 -12.12 21.47
CA GLN A 47 42.54 -12.05 20.02
C GLN A 47 41.35 -12.91 19.54
N GLY A 48 40.33 -12.26 19.00
CA GLY A 48 39.53 -12.78 17.90
C GLY A 48 39.84 -11.93 16.68
N VAL A 49 40.41 -12.54 15.65
CA VAL A 49 40.75 -11.91 14.37
C VAL A 49 39.46 -11.40 13.71
N GLU A 50 39.24 -10.09 13.70
CA GLU A 50 38.25 -9.43 12.83
C GLU A 50 38.93 -9.13 11.48
N PRO A 51 38.45 -9.69 10.35
CA PRO A 51 38.91 -9.31 9.02
C PRO A 51 38.31 -7.93 8.65
N PRO A 52 38.83 -7.25 7.62
CA PRO A 52 38.61 -5.82 7.45
C PRO A 52 37.17 -5.51 7.03
N GLY A 53 36.45 -4.82 7.93
CA GLY A 53 35.39 -3.88 7.61
C GLY A 53 34.14 -4.48 6.99
N LYS A 54 33.37 -5.25 7.77
CA LYS A 54 31.96 -5.46 7.44
C LYS A 54 31.28 -4.10 7.35
N ASN A 55 30.66 -3.80 6.21
CA ASN A 55 29.94 -2.54 6.05
C ASN A 55 28.69 -2.55 6.94
N LEU A 56 28.21 -1.36 7.37
CA LEU A 56 27.04 -1.27 8.27
C LEU A 56 25.83 -2.07 7.74
N TRP A 57 25.70 -2.19 6.43
CA TRP A 57 24.67 -3.00 5.78
C TRP A 57 24.85 -4.51 5.97
N GLU A 58 26.06 -5.03 5.85
CA GLU A 58 26.37 -6.43 6.17
C GLU A 58 26.06 -6.74 7.63
N GLN A 59 26.35 -5.79 8.52
CA GLN A 59 26.05 -5.93 9.94
C GLN A 59 24.53 -5.98 10.20
N ILE A 60 23.76 -5.09 9.54
CA ILE A 60 22.29 -5.08 9.62
C ILE A 60 21.69 -6.36 9.02
N CYS A 61 22.23 -6.86 7.91
CA CYS A 61 21.77 -8.11 7.30
C CYS A 61 22.06 -9.31 8.21
N GLU A 62 23.25 -9.37 8.81
CA GLU A 62 23.67 -10.45 9.70
C GLU A 62 22.87 -10.45 11.02
N GLU A 63 22.58 -9.26 11.57
CA GLU A 63 21.71 -9.08 12.74
C GLU A 63 20.25 -9.48 12.42
N TYR A 64 19.71 -9.06 11.27
CA TYR A 64 18.37 -9.44 10.84
C TYR A 64 18.23 -10.94 10.61
N GLU A 65 19.23 -11.59 10.01
CA GLU A 65 19.22 -13.02 9.73
C GLU A 65 19.39 -13.87 11.01
N ALA A 66 20.13 -13.35 12.01
CA ALA A 66 20.26 -13.97 13.33
C ALA A 66 18.99 -13.84 14.20
N GLU A 67 18.18 -12.79 14.00
CA GLU A 67 16.90 -12.59 14.68
C GLU A 67 15.74 -13.37 14.04
N LEU A 68 15.91 -13.90 12.83
CA LEU A 68 14.90 -14.79 12.24
C LEU A 68 14.85 -16.09 13.06
N PRO A 69 13.68 -16.49 13.58
CA PRO A 69 13.56 -17.76 14.28
C PRO A 69 13.99 -18.89 13.33
N PRO A 70 14.78 -19.88 13.81
CA PRO A 70 15.16 -21.01 12.99
C PRO A 70 13.87 -21.65 12.46
N PHE A 71 13.76 -21.66 11.13
CA PHE A 71 12.59 -22.17 10.45
C PHE A 71 12.34 -23.60 10.92
N PRO A 72 11.11 -23.97 11.34
CA PRO A 72 10.86 -25.27 11.95
C PRO A 72 11.33 -26.39 11.02
N GLU A 73 12.29 -27.20 11.52
CA GLU A 73 12.99 -28.32 10.86
C GLU A 73 12.08 -29.37 10.18
N GLY A 74 10.76 -29.24 10.30
CA GLY A 74 9.74 -30.15 9.79
C GLY A 74 9.19 -29.80 8.40
N TYR A 75 9.43 -28.61 7.85
CA TYR A 75 9.00 -28.27 6.49
C TYR A 75 9.98 -28.80 5.44
N LYS A 76 10.06 -30.12 5.32
CA LYS A 76 10.54 -30.75 4.10
C LYS A 76 9.47 -30.53 3.03
N VAL A 77 9.51 -29.36 2.38
CA VAL A 77 8.83 -29.17 1.11
C VAL A 77 9.35 -30.27 0.21
N LYS A 78 8.50 -31.26 -0.09
CA LYS A 78 8.79 -32.22 -1.13
C LYS A 78 9.04 -31.37 -2.37
N GLN A 79 10.30 -31.28 -2.79
CA GLN A 79 10.67 -30.85 -4.13
C GLN A 79 10.23 -31.97 -5.07
N GLU A 80 8.93 -32.26 -5.11
CA GLU A 80 8.35 -32.66 -6.37
C GLU A 80 8.71 -31.51 -7.29
N ALA A 81 9.37 -31.84 -8.39
CA ALA A 81 9.55 -30.90 -9.49
C ALA A 81 8.15 -30.53 -10.01
N MET A 82 7.42 -29.72 -9.24
CA MET A 82 6.55 -28.72 -9.79
C MET A 82 7.48 -28.01 -10.76
N ILE A 83 7.37 -28.39 -12.03
CA ILE A 83 7.75 -27.56 -13.15
C ILE A 83 7.30 -26.18 -12.70
N THR A 84 8.26 -25.36 -12.27
CA THR A 84 8.02 -23.97 -11.92
C THR A 84 7.66 -23.36 -13.24
N ARG A 85 6.38 -23.52 -13.60
CA ARG A 85 5.86 -23.18 -14.90
C ARG A 85 6.08 -21.70 -14.95
N LYS A 86 7.12 -21.29 -15.69
CA LYS A 86 7.45 -19.89 -15.88
C LYS A 86 6.14 -19.28 -16.36
N ARG A 87 5.50 -18.50 -15.49
CA ARG A 87 4.27 -17.83 -15.87
C ARG A 87 4.72 -16.82 -16.91
N THR A 88 4.21 -16.98 -18.13
CA THR A 88 4.57 -16.14 -19.26
C THR A 88 3.38 -15.26 -19.62
N LYS A 89 3.66 -14.09 -20.22
CA LYS A 89 2.64 -13.25 -20.86
C LYS A 89 1.96 -13.98 -22.05
N PHE A 90 2.58 -15.06 -22.55
CA PHE A 90 2.13 -15.82 -23.70
C PHE A 90 1.02 -16.83 -23.36
N ILE A 91 -0.13 -16.70 -24.01
CA ILE A 91 -1.26 -17.62 -23.88
C ILE A 91 -1.32 -18.53 -25.11
N ALA A 92 -0.89 -19.78 -24.96
CA ALA A 92 -0.80 -20.72 -26.08
C ALA A 92 -2.15 -20.98 -26.78
N CYS A 93 -3.25 -21.00 -26.01
CA CYS A 93 -4.59 -21.18 -26.57
C CYS A 93 -5.00 -20.03 -27.49
N ASP A 94 -4.61 -18.79 -27.19
CA ASP A 94 -4.91 -17.62 -28.02
C ASP A 94 -4.18 -17.73 -29.35
N PHE A 95 -2.88 -18.04 -29.29
CA PHE A 95 -2.05 -18.27 -30.46
C PHE A 95 -2.62 -19.38 -31.34
N LEU A 96 -2.98 -20.53 -30.76
CA LEU A 96 -3.55 -21.64 -31.54
C LEU A 96 -4.88 -21.25 -32.18
N THR A 97 -5.71 -20.49 -31.48
CA THR A 97 -6.99 -20.02 -32.03
C THR A 97 -6.79 -19.08 -33.21
N GLU A 98 -5.89 -18.10 -33.07
CA GLU A 98 -5.53 -17.18 -34.15
C GLU A 98 -4.93 -17.92 -35.34
N TRP A 99 -3.98 -18.82 -35.08
CA TRP A 99 -3.31 -19.59 -36.12
C TRP A 99 -4.30 -20.48 -36.88
N LEU A 100 -5.11 -21.28 -36.18
CA LEU A 100 -6.10 -22.16 -36.80
C LEU A 100 -7.17 -21.38 -37.57
N TYR A 101 -7.57 -20.22 -37.07
CA TYR A 101 -8.54 -19.36 -37.75
C TYR A 101 -8.01 -18.84 -39.08
N ASN A 102 -6.76 -18.35 -39.10
CA ASN A 102 -6.12 -17.81 -40.30
C ASN A 102 -5.68 -18.91 -41.28
N GLN A 103 -5.33 -20.10 -40.81
CA GLN A 103 -4.99 -21.25 -41.66
C GLN A 103 -6.20 -22.02 -42.20
N ASN A 104 -7.41 -21.51 -41.98
CA ASN A 104 -8.62 -22.16 -42.46
C ASN A 104 -8.68 -22.12 -44.00
N PRO A 105 -8.79 -23.27 -44.69
CA PRO A 105 -8.89 -23.32 -46.15
C PRO A 105 -10.07 -22.52 -46.72
N LYS A 106 -11.11 -22.26 -45.91
CA LYS A 106 -12.25 -21.44 -46.30
C LYS A 106 -11.94 -19.94 -46.37
N ARG A 107 -10.81 -19.49 -45.82
CA ARG A 107 -10.42 -18.08 -45.68
C ARG A 107 -9.15 -17.71 -46.48
N ILE A 108 -8.70 -18.55 -47.42
CA ILE A 108 -7.42 -18.37 -48.17
C ILE A 108 -7.27 -17.00 -48.85
N ARG A 109 -8.38 -16.31 -49.18
CA ARG A 109 -8.38 -15.00 -49.83
C ARG A 109 -8.64 -13.82 -48.88
N GLU A 110 -8.85 -14.10 -47.60
CA GLU A 110 -9.10 -13.08 -46.60
C GLU A 110 -7.79 -12.62 -45.95
N ALA A 111 -7.78 -11.39 -45.44
CA ALA A 111 -6.64 -10.85 -44.72
C ALA A 111 -6.46 -11.55 -43.36
N PHE A 112 -5.22 -11.53 -42.88
CA PHE A 112 -4.88 -11.99 -41.54
C PHE A 112 -5.72 -11.25 -40.49
N THR A 113 -6.32 -12.01 -39.57
CA THR A 113 -7.14 -11.50 -38.47
C THR A 113 -6.45 -11.80 -37.15
N GLU A 114 -6.14 -10.76 -36.37
CA GLU A 114 -5.60 -10.90 -35.02
C GLU A 114 -6.61 -11.53 -34.05
N PHE A 115 -6.12 -12.23 -33.03
CA PHE A 115 -6.93 -12.97 -32.05
C PHE A 115 -8.14 -12.20 -31.51
N PHE A 116 -7.94 -10.97 -31.03
CA PHE A 116 -9.00 -10.15 -30.44
C PHE A 116 -10.02 -9.64 -31.46
N SER A 117 -9.70 -9.68 -32.75
CA SER A 117 -10.57 -9.23 -33.84
C SER A 117 -11.38 -10.38 -34.46
N ILE A 118 -11.16 -11.63 -34.02
CA ILE A 118 -11.91 -12.78 -34.53
C ILE A 118 -13.37 -12.66 -34.06
N PRO A 119 -14.38 -12.73 -34.96
CA PRO A 119 -15.77 -12.40 -34.61
C PRO A 119 -16.35 -13.18 -33.43
N PHE A 120 -16.12 -14.50 -33.41
CA PHE A 120 -16.63 -15.34 -32.32
C PHE A 120 -15.85 -15.14 -31.01
N VAL A 121 -14.58 -14.75 -31.10
CA VAL A 121 -13.74 -14.46 -29.93
C VAL A 121 -14.14 -13.13 -29.31
N ASP A 122 -14.28 -12.07 -30.12
CA ASP A 122 -14.75 -10.76 -29.66
C ASP A 122 -16.13 -10.87 -28.98
N GLN A 123 -17.07 -11.57 -29.62
CA GLN A 123 -18.39 -11.79 -29.05
C GLN A 123 -18.31 -12.59 -27.73
N TRP A 124 -17.46 -13.62 -27.66
CA TRP A 124 -17.27 -14.41 -26.45
C TRP A 124 -16.68 -13.58 -25.30
N LEU A 125 -15.65 -12.76 -25.58
CA LEU A 125 -14.97 -11.95 -24.57
C LEU A 125 -15.84 -10.84 -24.00
N LYS A 126 -16.86 -10.36 -24.76
CA LYS A 126 -17.88 -9.43 -24.24
C LYS A 126 -18.72 -10.04 -23.11
N HIS A 127 -19.10 -11.32 -23.24
CA HIS A 127 -19.91 -12.02 -22.24
C HIS A 127 -19.05 -12.67 -21.15
N HIS A 128 -17.79 -12.99 -21.45
CA HIS A 128 -16.85 -13.65 -20.56
C HIS A 128 -15.52 -12.89 -20.52
N PRO A 129 -15.46 -11.75 -19.78
CA PRO A 129 -14.25 -10.97 -19.68
C PRO A 129 -13.17 -11.80 -18.96
N ARG A 130 -11.94 -11.72 -19.48
CA ARG A 130 -10.81 -12.43 -18.91
C ARG A 130 -10.41 -11.83 -17.55
N PRO A 131 -9.96 -12.65 -16.59
CA PRO A 131 -9.39 -12.12 -15.37
C PRO A 131 -8.16 -11.25 -15.69
N PRO A 132 -7.92 -10.18 -14.92
CA PRO A 132 -6.77 -9.31 -15.14
C PRO A 132 -5.47 -10.09 -14.98
N ILE A 133 -4.53 -9.84 -15.89
CA ILE A 133 -3.21 -10.45 -15.84
C ILE A 133 -2.51 -9.94 -14.56
N PRO A 134 -1.93 -10.82 -13.73
CA PRO A 134 -1.29 -10.40 -12.49
C PRO A 134 -0.12 -9.46 -12.77
N LEU A 135 0.01 -8.41 -11.96
CA LEU A 135 1.03 -7.36 -12.13
C LEU A 135 2.45 -7.91 -12.17
N SER A 136 2.73 -8.98 -11.42
CA SER A 136 4.02 -9.66 -11.42
C SER A 136 4.45 -10.16 -12.81
N LEU A 137 3.48 -10.39 -13.70
CA LEU A 137 3.75 -10.79 -15.08
C LEU A 137 3.81 -9.61 -16.02
N LEU A 138 3.21 -8.48 -15.68
CA LEU A 138 3.15 -7.31 -16.54
C LEU A 138 4.36 -6.40 -16.36
N LEU A 139 4.71 -6.13 -15.10
CA LEU A 139 5.75 -5.19 -14.71
C LEU A 139 7.14 -5.69 -15.10
N THR A 140 7.99 -4.76 -15.55
CA THR A 140 9.43 -5.02 -15.62
C THR A 140 10.05 -5.00 -14.22
N GLU A 141 11.28 -5.47 -14.11
CA GLU A 141 12.02 -5.45 -12.85
C GLU A 141 12.19 -4.02 -12.32
N GLU A 142 12.47 -3.07 -13.21
CA GLU A 142 12.65 -1.65 -12.89
C GLU A 142 11.33 -1.02 -12.41
N GLU A 143 10.23 -1.29 -13.09
CA GLU A 143 8.90 -0.79 -12.71
C GLU A 143 8.46 -1.35 -11.35
N ALA A 144 8.70 -2.65 -11.13
CA ALA A 144 8.44 -3.30 -9.85
C ALA A 144 9.30 -2.69 -8.74
N ALA A 145 10.59 -2.43 -8.99
CA ALA A 145 11.48 -1.78 -8.04
C ALA A 145 10.98 -0.38 -7.67
N LEU A 146 10.57 0.44 -8.64
CA LEU A 146 10.01 1.77 -8.37
C LEU A 146 8.73 1.69 -7.52
N CYS A 147 7.85 0.73 -7.81
CA CYS A 147 6.64 0.49 -7.02
C CYS A 147 6.98 0.10 -5.57
N ILE A 148 7.89 -0.84 -5.38
CA ILE A 148 8.29 -1.31 -4.04
C ILE A 148 8.98 -0.19 -3.26
N GLN A 149 9.93 0.52 -3.89
CA GLN A 149 10.66 1.59 -3.22
C GLN A 149 9.77 2.77 -2.86
N SER A 150 8.83 3.17 -3.73
CA SER A 150 7.87 4.25 -3.41
C SER A 150 6.94 3.84 -2.27
N PHE A 151 6.49 2.58 -2.26
CA PHE A 151 5.71 2.03 -1.17
C PHE A 151 6.49 2.05 0.15
N TRP A 152 7.76 1.64 0.12
CA TRP A 152 8.64 1.65 1.30
C TRP A 152 8.87 3.06 1.84
N ARG A 153 9.20 4.03 0.98
CA ARG A 153 9.34 5.44 1.38
C ARG A 153 8.05 5.95 2.05
N ALA A 154 6.89 5.66 1.47
CA ALA A 154 5.61 6.02 2.06
C ALA A 154 5.32 5.26 3.37
N TYR A 155 5.76 4.00 3.49
CA TYR A 155 5.67 3.22 4.72
C TYR A 155 6.49 3.86 5.84
N LEU A 156 7.75 4.24 5.58
CA LEU A 156 8.59 4.93 6.57
C LEU A 156 7.94 6.22 7.09
N VAL A 157 7.39 7.04 6.19
CA VAL A 157 6.64 8.25 6.57
C VAL A 157 5.41 7.90 7.41
N ARG A 158 4.77 6.75 7.18
CA ARG A 158 3.65 6.29 8.03
C ARG A 158 4.13 5.73 9.36
N CYS A 159 5.35 5.25 9.48
CA CYS A 159 5.91 4.79 10.74
C CYS A 159 6.40 5.93 11.63
N ASP A 160 6.60 7.12 11.07
CA ASP A 160 6.98 8.31 11.83
C ASP A 160 5.98 8.59 12.98
N PRO A 161 6.45 8.67 14.24
CA PRO A 161 5.59 8.84 15.40
C PRO A 161 4.76 10.12 15.31
N GLU A 162 5.32 11.23 14.81
CA GLU A 162 4.59 12.50 14.71
C GLU A 162 3.42 12.37 13.73
N ILE A 163 3.62 11.63 12.63
CA ILE A 163 2.60 11.38 11.63
C ILE A 163 1.53 10.41 12.15
N GLN A 164 1.91 9.41 12.95
CA GLN A 164 0.96 8.52 13.62
C GLN A 164 0.10 9.27 14.64
N GLU A 165 0.69 10.12 15.48
CA GLU A 165 -0.02 10.97 16.42
C GLU A 165 -1.01 11.89 15.70
N LEU A 166 -0.59 12.53 14.61
CA LEU A 166 -1.46 13.36 13.78
C LEU A 166 -2.65 12.57 13.22
N ARG A 167 -2.43 11.34 12.73
CA ARG A 167 -3.50 10.47 12.23
C ARG A 167 -4.50 10.09 13.32
N GLN A 168 -4.01 9.75 14.51
CA GLN A 168 -4.84 9.45 15.67
C GLN A 168 -5.66 10.67 16.10
N TRP A 169 -5.03 11.85 16.14
CA TRP A 169 -5.70 13.11 16.45
C TRP A 169 -6.80 13.45 15.44
N GLN A 170 -6.52 13.31 14.14
CA GLN A 170 -7.52 13.51 13.08
C GLN A 170 -8.67 12.50 13.17
N LYS A 171 -8.39 11.25 13.58
CA LYS A 171 -9.42 10.23 13.83
C LYS A 171 -10.31 10.65 15.01
N LYS A 172 -9.70 11.09 16.12
CA LYS A 172 -10.42 11.59 17.30
C LYS A 172 -11.32 12.77 16.94
N LEU A 173 -10.84 13.73 16.15
CA LEU A 173 -11.67 14.85 15.68
C LEU A 173 -12.90 14.41 14.88
N ARG A 174 -12.77 13.40 14.02
CA ARG A 174 -13.93 12.87 13.26
C ARG A 174 -14.93 12.18 14.17
N GLU A 175 -14.46 11.46 15.18
CA GLU A 175 -15.30 10.83 16.19
C GLU A 175 -15.99 11.89 17.06
N ASP A 176 -15.26 12.93 17.45
CA ASP A 176 -15.75 14.03 18.28
C ASP A 176 -16.82 14.85 17.57
N LYS A 177 -16.71 15.00 16.24
CA LYS A 177 -17.72 15.67 15.40
C LYS A 177 -19.11 15.05 15.53
N HIS A 178 -19.19 13.74 15.77
CA HIS A 178 -20.46 13.00 15.88
C HIS A 178 -20.79 12.58 17.33
N ILE A 179 -20.14 13.17 18.33
CA ILE A 179 -20.44 12.87 19.74
C ILE A 179 -21.89 13.16 20.10
N ARG A 180 -22.46 14.26 19.60
CA ARG A 180 -23.86 14.64 19.90
C ARG A 180 -24.85 13.61 19.35
N GLU A 181 -24.69 13.19 18.10
CA GLU A 181 -25.48 12.10 17.50
C GLU A 181 -25.31 10.77 18.25
N ARG A 182 -24.07 10.41 18.62
CA ARG A 182 -23.82 9.16 19.37
C ARG A 182 -24.48 9.16 20.74
N VAL A 183 -24.42 10.27 21.46
CA VAL A 183 -25.08 10.45 22.77
C VAL A 183 -26.60 10.38 22.60
N LYS A 184 -27.15 11.02 21.56
CA LYS A 184 -28.59 10.97 21.26
C LYS A 184 -29.07 9.55 20.97
N ILE A 185 -28.35 8.80 20.13
CA ILE A 185 -28.64 7.39 19.84
C ILE A 185 -28.52 6.53 21.11
N PHE A 186 -27.51 6.79 21.94
CA PHE A 186 -27.31 6.07 23.20
C PHE A 186 -28.50 6.24 24.16
N TRP A 187 -28.95 7.49 24.38
CA TRP A 187 -30.10 7.75 25.26
C TRP A 187 -31.39 7.18 24.71
N ALA A 188 -31.66 7.33 23.40
CA ALA A 188 -32.81 6.70 22.75
C ALA A 188 -32.81 5.17 22.95
N LYS A 189 -31.64 4.52 22.89
CA LYS A 189 -31.50 3.08 23.14
C LYS A 189 -31.73 2.72 24.62
N GLN A 190 -31.30 3.55 25.57
CA GLN A 190 -31.58 3.33 27.00
C GLN A 190 -33.07 3.47 27.30
N GLU A 191 -33.72 4.51 26.78
CA GLU A 191 -35.16 4.74 26.94
C GLU A 191 -35.97 3.56 26.39
N GLN A 192 -35.62 3.07 25.20
CA GLN A 192 -36.27 1.90 24.61
C GLN A 192 -36.04 0.63 25.44
N LYS A 193 -34.83 0.43 25.97
CA LYS A 193 -34.50 -0.72 26.83
C LYS A 193 -35.28 -0.70 28.15
N VAL A 194 -35.47 0.47 28.75
CA VAL A 194 -36.31 0.62 29.95
C VAL A 194 -37.77 0.35 29.62
N LYS A 195 -38.25 0.87 28.48
CA LYS A 195 -39.63 0.66 28.03
C LYS A 195 -39.95 -0.82 27.78
N CYS A 196 -39.10 -1.55 27.06
CA CYS A 196 -39.31 -2.98 26.82
C CYS A 196 -39.26 -3.79 28.13
N LYS A 197 -38.38 -3.46 29.08
CA LYS A 197 -38.36 -4.12 30.40
C LYS A 197 -39.65 -3.95 31.19
N MET A 198 -40.31 -2.80 31.08
CA MET A 198 -41.60 -2.57 31.75
C MET A 198 -42.72 -3.36 31.07
N GLU A 199 -42.71 -3.45 29.74
CA GLU A 199 -43.68 -4.23 28.96
C GLU A 199 -43.53 -5.75 29.24
N ASP A 200 -42.29 -6.25 29.40
CA ASP A 200 -42.02 -7.64 29.78
C ASP A 200 -42.44 -7.98 31.23
N GLU A 201 -42.37 -7.03 32.17
CA GLU A 201 -42.86 -7.23 33.55
C GLU A 201 -44.39 -7.08 33.68
N GLU A 202 -45.02 -6.29 32.81
CA GLU A 202 -46.48 -6.14 32.76
C GLU A 202 -47.16 -7.37 32.13
N GLU A 203 -46.50 -8.08 31.20
CA GLU A 203 -47.02 -9.32 30.61
C GLU A 203 -46.95 -10.55 31.55
N VAL A 204 -46.18 -10.47 32.65
CA VAL A 204 -46.02 -11.55 33.65
C VAL A 204 -47.00 -11.43 34.83
N ALA A 205 -47.84 -10.39 34.89
CA ALA A 205 -48.89 -10.29 35.92
C ALA A 205 -49.97 -11.40 35.76
N PRO A 206 -50.41 -12.04 36.87
CA PRO A 206 -51.12 -13.32 36.81
C PRO A 206 -52.54 -13.17 36.25
N LYS A 207 -52.85 -13.93 35.19
CA LYS A 207 -54.22 -14.18 34.71
C LYS A 207 -55.03 -14.84 35.84
N THR A 208 -55.90 -14.08 36.49
CA THR A 208 -56.91 -14.59 37.43
C THR A 208 -57.83 -15.60 36.73
N PRO A 209 -58.13 -16.77 37.34
CA PRO A 209 -59.04 -17.73 36.75
C PRO A 209 -60.49 -17.21 36.79
N PRO A 210 -61.31 -17.56 35.78
CA PRO A 210 -62.70 -17.10 35.70
C PRO A 210 -63.60 -17.78 36.76
N PRO A 211 -64.75 -17.16 37.10
CA PRO A 211 -65.57 -17.49 38.27
C PRO A 211 -66.24 -18.86 38.22
#